data_AF-A0A966QXR4-F1
#
_entry.id   AF-A0A966QXR4-F1
#
_cell.length_a   1.000
_cell.length_b   1.000
_cell.length_c   1.000
_cell.angle_alpha   90.00
_cell.angle_beta   90.00
_cell.angle_gamma   90.00
#
_symmetry.space_group_name_H-M   'P 1'
#
loop_
_entity.id
_entity.type
_entity.pdbx_description
1 polymer ?
#
loop_
_entity_poly.entity_id
_entity_poly.type
_entity_poly.pdbx_seq_one_letter_code
_entity_poly.pdbx_strand_id
1 'polypeptide(L)'
;MGSPPQFHISQFETPVADTPRDGRSLFKEPAMKEITETGPNGAYKFTVDDNHIAEDSTRTVFRREYQQTLLTELFFSEKNVNNIQDLLRYIINKQIGVVIDKQSPRELLVIMRAVFLEYSQHPPLPTDQSDPKLFKMYTDEVFRLNEIVVNECVPRIQSQIQQYIGYIKDISTQPMPMAPPQNVNSKGQRQYRSVTQVLTGGDL
;
A
#
# COMPACT_ATOMS: atom_id res chain seq x y z
N MET A 1 -45.49 40.29 10.89
CA MET A 1 -44.12 39.83 11.24
C MET A 1 -43.86 38.57 10.43
N GLY A 2 -43.33 38.71 9.20
CA GLY A 2 -43.03 37.58 8.33
C GLY A 2 -41.69 36.96 8.72
N SER A 3 -41.59 35.63 8.75
CA SER A 3 -40.33 34.95 9.03
C SER A 3 -39.27 35.30 7.99
N PRO A 4 -37.99 35.46 8.37
CA PRO A 4 -36.93 35.70 7.41
C PRO A 4 -36.85 34.54 6.40
N PRO A 5 -36.53 34.82 5.13
CA PRO A 5 -36.41 33.77 4.12
C PRO A 5 -35.28 32.81 4.52
N GLN A 6 -35.61 31.51 4.59
CA GLN A 6 -34.61 30.47 4.74
C GLN A 6 -33.91 30.26 3.39
N PHE A 7 -32.64 30.66 3.32
CA PHE A 7 -31.78 30.37 2.18
C PHE A 7 -31.40 28.89 2.21
N HIS A 8 -32.01 28.08 1.35
CA HIS A 8 -31.63 26.68 1.15
C HIS A 8 -30.60 26.59 0.03
N ILE A 9 -29.53 25.82 0.23
CA ILE A 9 -28.41 25.70 -0.72
C ILE A 9 -28.88 25.22 -2.11
N SER A 10 -29.93 24.39 -2.16
CA SER A 10 -30.55 23.93 -3.39
C SER A 10 -31.19 25.02 -4.26
N GLN A 11 -31.40 26.23 -3.71
CA GLN A 11 -31.90 27.38 -4.49
C GLN A 11 -30.79 28.09 -5.27
N PHE A 12 -29.51 27.81 -4.97
CA PHE A 12 -28.35 28.34 -5.66
C PHE A 12 -27.66 27.32 -6.56
N GLU A 13 -28.04 26.04 -6.47
CA GLU A 13 -27.60 25.02 -7.41
C GLU A 13 -28.49 25.07 -8.66
N THR A 14 -27.91 25.49 -9.78
CA THR A 14 -28.53 25.25 -11.09
C THR A 14 -28.53 23.74 -11.32
N PRO A 15 -29.67 23.06 -11.51
CA PRO A 15 -29.63 21.72 -12.06
C PRO A 15 -28.90 21.83 -13.40
N VAL A 16 -28.06 20.84 -13.69
CA VAL A 16 -27.06 20.68 -14.76
C VAL A 16 -27.50 21.09 -16.21
N ALA A 17 -28.73 21.59 -16.39
CA ALA A 17 -29.32 22.03 -17.65
C ALA A 17 -28.85 23.40 -18.18
N ASP A 18 -28.40 24.33 -17.33
CA ASP A 18 -28.09 25.72 -17.75
C ASP A 18 -26.63 25.97 -18.16
N THR A 19 -25.77 24.95 -18.11
CA THR A 19 -24.48 25.03 -18.79
C THR A 19 -24.72 24.78 -20.28
N PRO A 20 -24.28 25.67 -21.19
CA PRO A 20 -24.28 25.37 -22.61
C PRO A 20 -23.48 24.09 -22.82
N ARG A 21 -24.13 23.00 -23.22
CA ARG A 21 -23.45 21.79 -23.68
C ARG A 21 -22.54 22.21 -24.81
N ASP A 22 -21.24 22.30 -24.55
CA ASP A 22 -20.25 22.55 -25.60
C ASP A 22 -20.23 21.32 -26.51
N GLY A 23 -21.06 21.37 -27.55
CA GLY A 23 -21.22 20.30 -28.55
C GLY A 23 -19.99 20.11 -29.44
N ARG A 24 -18.82 20.60 -29.01
CA ARG A 24 -17.54 20.52 -29.71
C ARG A 24 -16.50 19.68 -28.99
N SER A 25 -16.89 18.81 -28.07
CA SER A 25 -16.02 17.70 -27.67
C SER A 25 -16.28 16.48 -28.55
N LEU A 26 -15.37 16.18 -29.47
CA LEU A 26 -15.30 14.91 -30.20
C LEU A 26 -15.01 13.71 -29.28
N PHE A 27 -14.71 13.97 -28.00
CA PHE A 27 -14.39 12.97 -27.01
C PHE A 27 -15.47 12.97 -25.93
N LYS A 28 -16.19 11.85 -25.81
CA LYS A 28 -17.01 11.58 -24.63
C LYS A 28 -16.07 11.66 -23.42
N GLU A 29 -16.21 12.69 -22.60
CA GLU A 29 -15.50 12.75 -21.33
C GLU A 29 -15.76 11.41 -20.61
N PRO A 30 -14.71 10.66 -20.21
CA PRO A 30 -14.94 9.48 -19.43
C PRO A 30 -15.62 9.96 -18.16
N ALA A 31 -16.85 9.49 -17.90
CA ALA A 31 -17.57 9.79 -16.68
C ALA A 31 -16.60 9.63 -15.52
N MET A 32 -16.23 10.74 -14.87
CA MET A 32 -15.55 10.67 -13.59
C MET A 32 -16.52 9.88 -12.70
N LYS A 33 -16.11 8.68 -12.27
CA LYS A 33 -16.87 7.93 -11.30
C LYS A 33 -16.98 8.82 -10.07
N GLU A 34 -18.18 9.29 -9.77
CA GLU A 34 -18.45 10.02 -8.54
C GLU A 34 -17.98 9.15 -7.37
N ILE A 35 -17.15 9.71 -6.50
CA ILE A 35 -16.78 9.03 -5.24
C ILE A 35 -18.00 9.21 -4.32
N THR A 36 -19.03 8.41 -4.52
CA THR A 36 -20.27 8.42 -3.73
C THR A 36 -20.36 7.14 -2.91
N GLU A 37 -19.39 6.90 -2.04
CA GLU A 37 -19.54 5.89 -1.00
C GLU A 37 -19.60 6.60 0.36
N THR A 38 -20.80 7.02 0.73
CA THR A 38 -21.12 7.41 2.10
C THR A 38 -21.25 6.15 2.95
N GLY A 39 -20.45 6.05 4.02
CA GLY A 39 -20.62 5.01 5.03
C GLY A 39 -21.97 5.12 5.74
N PRO A 40 -22.36 4.13 6.57
CA PRO A 40 -23.72 4.02 7.14
C PRO A 40 -24.17 5.23 7.99
N ASN A 41 -23.27 6.18 8.29
CA ASN A 41 -23.56 7.39 9.07
C ASN A 41 -23.15 8.70 8.36
N GLY A 42 -23.00 8.72 7.02
CA GLY A 42 -22.54 9.92 6.29
C GLY A 42 -21.05 10.23 6.49
N ALA A 43 -20.29 9.33 7.10
CA ALA A 43 -18.83 9.39 7.08
C ALA A 43 -18.34 9.12 5.65
N TYR A 44 -17.50 9.99 5.12
CA TYR A 44 -16.76 9.73 3.89
C TYR A 44 -15.90 8.47 4.08
N LYS A 45 -15.88 7.56 3.10
CA LYS A 45 -14.83 6.55 3.03
C LYS A 45 -13.58 7.23 2.49
N PHE A 46 -12.61 7.48 3.38
CA PHE A 46 -11.28 7.93 2.96
C PHE A 46 -10.47 6.82 2.29
N THR A 47 -10.88 5.57 2.47
CA THR A 47 -10.24 4.40 1.89
C THR A 47 -11.05 3.91 0.70
N VAL A 48 -10.37 3.66 -0.42
CA VAL A 48 -10.95 2.96 -1.56
C VAL A 48 -11.20 1.52 -1.15
N ASP A 49 -12.37 0.96 -1.48
CA ASP A 49 -12.64 -0.47 -1.30
C ASP A 49 -11.78 -1.27 -2.31
N ASP A 50 -10.58 -1.65 -1.88
CA ASP A 50 -9.57 -2.31 -2.72
C ASP A 50 -9.68 -3.84 -2.73
N ASN A 51 -10.64 -4.42 -2.00
CA ASN A 51 -10.71 -5.88 -1.77
C ASN A 51 -11.23 -6.70 -2.97
N HIS A 52 -11.74 -6.05 -4.02
CA HIS A 52 -12.28 -6.72 -5.19
C HIS A 52 -11.42 -6.47 -6.43
N ILE A 53 -10.90 -7.56 -7.00
CA ILE A 53 -10.30 -7.56 -8.33
C ILE A 53 -11.45 -7.44 -9.33
N ALA A 54 -11.40 -6.45 -10.22
CA ALA A 54 -12.37 -6.34 -11.30
C ALA A 54 -12.31 -7.61 -12.18
N GLU A 55 -13.46 -8.06 -12.70
CA GLU A 55 -13.55 -9.28 -13.51
C GLU A 55 -12.56 -9.35 -14.68
N ASP A 56 -12.09 -8.19 -15.17
CA ASP A 56 -10.99 -8.11 -16.14
C ASP A 56 -9.76 -7.40 -15.56
N SER A 57 -8.88 -8.19 -14.94
CA SER A 57 -7.58 -7.73 -14.40
C SER A 57 -6.71 -7.09 -15.47
N THR A 58 -6.71 -7.61 -16.71
CA THR A 58 -5.81 -7.10 -17.76
C THR A 58 -6.24 -5.71 -18.24
N ARG A 59 -7.53 -5.47 -18.41
CA ARG A 59 -8.07 -4.17 -18.84
C ARG A 59 -7.96 -3.10 -17.78
N THR A 60 -8.04 -3.48 -16.50
CA THR A 60 -7.86 -2.52 -15.40
C THR A 60 -6.40 -2.13 -15.22
N VAL A 61 -5.48 -3.08 -15.39
CA VAL A 61 -4.04 -2.83 -15.31
C VAL A 61 -3.54 -2.01 -16.50
N PHE A 62 -3.88 -2.41 -17.72
CA PHE A 62 -3.47 -1.71 -18.93
C PHE A 62 -4.66 -0.94 -19.50
N ARG A 63 -4.69 0.37 -19.22
CA ARG A 63 -5.76 1.29 -19.66
C ARG A 63 -5.74 1.47 -21.19
N ARG A 64 -6.14 0.43 -21.93
CA ARG A 64 -6.28 0.38 -23.40
C ARG A 64 -4.99 0.59 -24.24
N GLU A 65 -3.83 0.65 -23.60
CA GLU A 65 -2.53 0.94 -24.25
C GLU A 65 -1.80 -0.31 -24.77
N TYR A 66 -2.11 -1.50 -24.24
CA TYR A 66 -1.41 -2.74 -24.56
C TYR A 66 -2.32 -3.76 -25.23
N GLN A 67 -1.78 -4.52 -26.17
CA GLN A 67 -2.47 -5.68 -26.76
C GLN A 67 -2.52 -6.81 -25.73
N GLN A 68 -3.69 -7.45 -25.64
CA GLN A 68 -3.86 -8.68 -24.86
C GLN A 68 -3.04 -9.78 -25.54
N THR A 69 -1.94 -10.17 -24.89
CA THR A 69 -1.09 -11.30 -25.27
C THR A 69 -1.28 -12.45 -24.29
N LEU A 70 -0.92 -13.67 -24.70
CA LEU A 70 -0.96 -14.84 -23.82
C LEU A 70 -0.15 -14.61 -22.53
N LEU A 71 1.02 -13.98 -22.64
CA LEU A 71 1.86 -13.66 -21.48
C LEU A 71 1.12 -12.71 -20.50
N THR A 72 0.50 -11.65 -21.01
CA THR A 72 -0.26 -10.72 -20.17
C THR A 72 -1.42 -11.41 -19.47
N GLU A 73 -2.16 -12.27 -20.17
CA GLU A 73 -3.29 -12.98 -19.59
C GLU A 73 -2.84 -13.95 -18.49
N LEU A 74 -1.78 -14.71 -18.72
CA LEU A 74 -1.23 -15.65 -17.74
C LEU A 74 -0.69 -14.92 -16.50
N PHE A 75 0.13 -13.88 -16.71
CA PHE A 75 0.79 -13.17 -15.62
C PHE A 75 -0.20 -12.38 -14.75
N PHE A 76 -1.19 -11.72 -15.35
CA PHE A 76 -2.22 -10.96 -14.60
C PHE A 76 -3.47 -11.79 -14.28
N SER A 77 -3.42 -13.11 -14.48
CA SER A 77 -4.52 -14.00 -14.09
C SER A 77 -4.73 -13.97 -12.58
N GLU A 78 -6.00 -14.09 -12.14
CA GLU A 78 -6.35 -14.14 -10.72
C GLU A 78 -5.63 -15.29 -9.99
N LYS A 79 -5.44 -16.42 -10.67
CA LYS A 79 -4.69 -17.57 -10.15
C LYS A 79 -3.23 -17.21 -9.86
N ASN A 80 -2.58 -16.49 -10.77
CA ASN A 80 -1.19 -16.08 -10.57
C ASN A 80 -1.07 -15.04 -9.46
N VAL A 81 -1.98 -14.06 -9.41
CA VAL A 81 -2.04 -13.06 -8.34
C VAL A 81 -2.18 -13.73 -6.97
N ASN A 82 -3.09 -14.70 -6.83
CA ASN A 82 -3.24 -15.45 -5.59
C ASN A 82 -1.98 -16.26 -5.23
N ASN A 83 -1.34 -16.89 -6.23
CA ASN A 83 -0.10 -17.64 -6.01
C ASN A 83 1.02 -16.72 -5.47
N ILE A 84 1.21 -15.53 -6.06
CA ILE A 84 2.17 -14.54 -5.56
C ILE A 84 1.85 -14.15 -4.12
N GLN A 85 0.57 -13.92 -3.79
CA GLN A 85 0.17 -13.58 -2.42
C GLN A 85 0.49 -14.70 -1.42
N ASP A 86 0.19 -15.95 -1.76
CA ASP A 86 0.49 -17.09 -0.88
C ASP A 86 2.00 -17.28 -0.72
N LEU A 87 2.77 -17.06 -1.79
CA LEU A 87 4.23 -17.10 -1.78
C LEU A 87 4.81 -16.01 -0.86
N LEU A 88 4.31 -14.78 -0.95
CA LEU A 88 4.70 -13.68 -0.05
C LEU A 88 4.42 -14.03 1.42
N ARG A 89 3.22 -14.54 1.72
CA ARG A 89 2.84 -14.95 3.08
C ARG A 89 3.76 -16.06 3.60
N TYR A 90 4.08 -17.02 2.75
CA TYR A 90 4.99 -18.12 3.08
C TYR A 90 6.41 -17.61 3.39
N ILE A 91 6.98 -16.77 2.52
CA ILE A 91 8.35 -16.24 2.71
C ILE A 91 8.43 -15.38 3.96
N ILE A 92 7.48 -14.47 4.18
CA ILE A 92 7.47 -13.59 5.34
C ILE A 92 7.34 -14.39 6.64
N ASN A 93 6.46 -15.40 6.66
CA ASN A 93 6.35 -16.32 7.79
C ASN A 93 7.69 -17.05 8.03
N LYS A 94 8.32 -17.56 6.97
CA LYS A 94 9.62 -18.25 7.09
C LYS A 94 10.75 -17.35 7.60
N GLN A 95 10.76 -16.07 7.24
CA GLN A 95 11.83 -15.13 7.61
C GLN A 95 11.64 -14.49 8.99
N ILE A 96 10.40 -14.09 9.33
CA ILE A 96 10.09 -13.29 10.53
C ILE A 96 9.35 -14.13 11.60
N GLY A 97 8.68 -15.21 11.19
CA GLY A 97 7.83 -16.02 12.07
C GLY A 97 6.43 -15.44 12.31
N VAL A 98 6.01 -14.45 11.51
CA VAL A 98 4.70 -13.79 11.64
C VAL A 98 3.80 -14.19 10.48
N VAL A 99 2.55 -14.56 10.78
CA VAL A 99 1.52 -14.85 9.77
C VAL A 99 0.84 -13.54 9.39
N ILE A 100 1.02 -13.11 8.14
CA ILE A 100 0.36 -11.93 7.58
C ILE A 100 -0.86 -12.32 6.74
N ASP A 101 -1.79 -11.37 6.60
CA ASP A 101 -2.90 -11.49 5.69
C ASP A 101 -2.50 -11.18 4.24
N LYS A 102 -3.43 -11.42 3.32
CA LYS A 102 -3.34 -11.02 1.92
C LYS A 102 -3.13 -9.52 1.79
N GLN A 103 -2.31 -9.13 0.81
CA GLN A 103 -2.05 -7.73 0.50
C GLN A 103 -3.15 -7.18 -0.42
N SER A 104 -3.26 -5.85 -0.50
CA SER A 104 -4.21 -5.21 -1.42
C SER A 104 -3.96 -5.71 -2.86
N PRO A 105 -4.96 -6.31 -3.52
CA PRO A 105 -4.76 -6.84 -4.86
C PRO A 105 -4.50 -5.72 -5.85
N ARG A 106 -5.07 -4.53 -5.63
CA ARG A 106 -4.82 -3.35 -6.46
C ARG A 106 -3.36 -2.91 -6.40
N GLU A 107 -2.79 -2.78 -5.21
CA GLU A 107 -1.39 -2.38 -5.03
C GLU A 107 -0.45 -3.44 -5.61
N LEU A 108 -0.74 -4.71 -5.38
CA LEU A 108 0.03 -5.81 -5.97
C LEU A 108 -0.01 -5.75 -7.50
N LEU A 109 -1.17 -5.51 -8.10
CA LEU A 109 -1.31 -5.33 -9.55
C LEU A 109 -0.52 -4.13 -10.08
N VAL A 110 -0.39 -3.04 -9.32
CA VAL A 110 0.45 -1.89 -9.70
C VAL A 110 1.93 -2.30 -9.74
N ILE A 111 2.40 -3.04 -8.73
CA ILE A 111 3.79 -3.53 -8.70
C ILE A 111 4.03 -4.54 -9.83
N MET A 112 3.12 -5.49 -10.02
CA MET A 112 3.18 -6.45 -11.13
C MET A 112 3.21 -5.74 -12.48
N ARG A 113 2.43 -4.66 -12.67
CA ARG A 113 2.47 -3.86 -13.89
C ARG A 113 3.83 -3.22 -14.12
N ALA A 114 4.41 -2.61 -13.08
CA ALA A 114 5.72 -1.98 -13.19
C ALA A 114 6.79 -3.01 -13.59
N VAL A 115 6.83 -4.15 -12.89
CA VAL A 115 7.77 -5.25 -13.19
C VAL A 115 7.56 -5.80 -14.60
N PHE A 116 6.31 -5.97 -15.02
CA PHE A 116 6.00 -6.42 -16.37
C PHE A 116 6.55 -5.46 -17.42
N LEU A 117 6.29 -4.15 -17.29
CA LEU A 117 6.74 -3.15 -18.26
C LEU A 117 8.27 -3.03 -18.32
N GLU A 118 8.95 -3.25 -17.21
CA GLU A 118 10.40 -3.12 -17.12
C GLU A 118 11.14 -4.39 -17.59
N TYR A 119 10.64 -5.56 -17.22
CA TYR A 119 11.37 -6.82 -17.36
C TYR A 119 10.77 -7.82 -18.35
N SER A 120 9.56 -7.62 -18.87
CA SER A 120 8.90 -8.64 -19.71
C SER A 120 9.70 -8.95 -20.98
N GLN A 121 9.97 -10.22 -21.19
CA GLN A 121 10.53 -10.74 -22.44
C GLN A 121 9.41 -11.46 -23.18
N HIS A 122 8.99 -10.93 -24.33
CA HIS A 122 7.94 -11.54 -25.12
C HIS A 122 8.50 -12.71 -25.92
N PRO A 123 8.10 -13.97 -25.63
CA PRO A 123 8.44 -15.11 -26.48
C PRO A 123 7.87 -14.92 -27.89
N PRO A 124 8.37 -15.64 -28.89
CA PRO A 124 7.82 -15.57 -30.24
C PRO A 124 6.31 -15.88 -30.25
N LEU A 125 5.59 -15.19 -31.14
CA LEU A 125 4.16 -15.41 -31.32
C LEU A 125 3.91 -16.88 -31.70
N PRO A 126 2.91 -17.54 -31.10
CA PRO A 126 2.61 -18.92 -31.42
C PRO A 126 2.13 -19.02 -32.87
N THR A 127 2.84 -19.81 -33.69
CA THR A 127 2.37 -20.20 -35.03
C THR A 127 1.27 -21.25 -34.90
N ASP A 128 1.44 -22.20 -33.97
CA ASP A 128 0.45 -23.19 -33.57
C ASP A 128 0.19 -23.12 -32.06
N GLN A 129 -1.08 -23.04 -31.64
CA GLN A 129 -1.45 -22.88 -30.22
C GLN A 129 -1.23 -24.17 -29.38
N SER A 130 -0.98 -25.31 -30.02
CA SER A 130 -0.79 -26.60 -29.36
C SER A 130 0.67 -26.97 -29.10
N ASP A 131 1.61 -26.07 -29.40
CA ASP A 131 3.04 -26.37 -29.29
C ASP A 131 3.50 -26.47 -27.83
N PRO A 132 3.95 -27.65 -27.34
CA PRO A 132 4.33 -27.84 -25.95
C PRO A 132 5.59 -27.05 -25.57
N LYS A 133 6.44 -26.71 -26.55
CA LYS A 133 7.63 -25.89 -26.36
C LYS A 133 7.27 -24.43 -26.03
N LEU A 134 6.29 -23.87 -26.74
CA LEU A 134 5.83 -22.50 -26.51
C LEU A 134 5.24 -22.36 -25.11
N PHE A 135 4.38 -23.29 -24.69
CA PHE A 135 3.79 -23.26 -23.34
C PHE A 135 4.87 -23.22 -22.25
N LYS A 136 5.92 -24.03 -22.36
CA LYS A 136 7.05 -24.00 -21.42
C LYS A 136 7.75 -22.64 -21.37
N MET A 137 8.00 -22.02 -22.52
CA MET A 137 8.66 -20.71 -22.57
C MET A 137 7.81 -19.62 -21.89
N TYR A 138 6.49 -19.63 -22.07
CA TYR A 138 5.60 -18.70 -21.36
C TYR A 138 5.53 -18.99 -19.86
N THR A 139 5.46 -20.26 -19.44
CA THR A 139 5.44 -20.59 -18.00
C THR A 139 6.74 -20.21 -17.30
N ASP A 140 7.88 -20.43 -17.95
CA ASP A 140 9.19 -20.08 -17.41
C ASP A 140 9.34 -18.55 -17.28
N GLU A 141 8.84 -17.80 -18.25
CA GLU A 141 8.83 -16.33 -18.20
C GLU A 141 7.91 -15.81 -17.09
N VAL A 142 6.71 -16.36 -16.94
CA VAL A 142 5.80 -16.00 -15.83
C VAL A 142 6.46 -16.31 -14.48
N PHE A 143 7.11 -17.46 -14.35
CA PHE A 143 7.84 -17.83 -13.13
C PHE A 143 8.95 -16.81 -12.81
N ARG A 144 9.76 -16.44 -13.82
CA ARG A 144 10.82 -15.44 -13.66
C ARG A 144 10.28 -14.08 -13.23
N LEU A 145 9.18 -13.61 -13.84
CA LEU A 145 8.55 -12.34 -13.46
C LEU A 145 7.98 -12.39 -12.04
N ASN A 146 7.37 -13.51 -11.64
CA ASN A 146 6.87 -13.70 -10.28
C ASN A 146 7.99 -13.62 -9.24
N GLU A 147 9.16 -14.22 -9.51
CA GLU A 147 10.32 -14.11 -8.60
C GLU A 147 10.76 -12.66 -8.41
N ILE A 148 10.79 -11.87 -9.50
CA ILE A 148 11.16 -10.44 -9.41
C ILE A 148 10.14 -9.67 -8.57
N VAL A 149 8.83 -9.88 -8.78
CA VAL A 149 7.77 -9.26 -7.98
C VAL A 149 7.94 -9.60 -6.50
N VAL A 150 8.18 -10.87 -6.18
CA VAL A 150 8.36 -11.32 -4.80
C VAL A 150 9.58 -10.67 -4.16
N ASN A 151 10.71 -10.66 -4.86
CA ASN A 151 11.96 -10.07 -4.37
C ASN A 151 11.83 -8.57 -4.09
N GLU A 152 11.05 -7.85 -4.89
CA GLU A 152 10.75 -6.43 -4.67
C GLU A 152 9.81 -6.19 -3.47
N CYS A 153 8.80 -7.05 -3.29
CA CYS A 153 7.76 -6.89 -2.27
C CYS A 153 8.24 -7.27 -0.86
N VAL A 154 8.98 -8.38 -0.73
CA VAL A 154 9.41 -8.93 0.58
C VAL A 154 10.11 -7.90 1.49
N PRO A 155 11.16 -7.18 1.06
CA PRO A 155 11.86 -6.22 1.94
C PRO A 155 10.96 -5.04 2.36
N ARG A 156 10.05 -4.60 1.48
CA ARG A 156 9.10 -3.52 1.77
C ARG A 156 8.11 -3.95 2.85
N ILE A 157 7.52 -5.14 2.69
CA ILE A 157 6.59 -5.74 3.67
C ILE A 157 7.30 -5.95 5.01
N GLN A 158 8.52 -6.47 5.01
CA GLN A 158 9.31 -6.66 6.23
C GLN A 158 9.52 -5.35 7.00
N SER A 159 9.89 -4.27 6.30
CA SER A 159 10.06 -2.95 6.92
C SER A 159 8.75 -2.42 7.50
N GLN A 160 7.64 -2.55 6.76
CA GLN A 160 6.32 -2.11 7.20
C GLN A 160 5.83 -2.89 8.43
N ILE A 161 6.09 -4.21 8.50
CA ILE A 161 5.76 -5.03 9.68
C ILE A 161 6.52 -4.52 10.90
N GLN A 162 7.82 -4.25 10.78
CA GLN A 162 8.62 -3.73 11.89
C GLN A 162 8.11 -2.37 12.37
N GLN A 163 7.78 -1.47 11.44
CA GLN A 163 7.20 -0.17 11.74
C GLN A 163 5.84 -0.32 12.44
N TYR A 164 5.00 -1.24 11.97
CA TYR A 164 3.70 -1.50 12.57
C TYR A 164 3.82 -2.05 13.99
N ILE A 165 4.72 -3.01 14.23
CA ILE A 165 4.99 -3.53 15.58
C ILE A 165 5.50 -2.40 16.49
N GLY A 166 6.40 -1.55 15.99
CA GLY A 166 6.88 -0.37 16.70
C GLY A 166 5.75 0.58 17.07
N TYR A 167 4.89 0.92 16.10
CA TYR A 167 3.71 1.75 16.32
C TYR A 167 2.78 1.16 17.37
N ILE A 168 2.44 -0.13 17.30
CA ILE A 168 1.58 -0.80 18.29
C ILE A 168 2.20 -0.73 19.69
N LYS A 169 3.53 -0.88 19.80
CA LYS A 169 4.24 -0.73 21.07
C LYS A 169 4.18 0.69 21.59
N ASP A 170 4.39 1.67 20.72
CA ASP A 170 4.42 3.10 21.10
C ASP A 170 3.04 3.62 21.52
N ILE A 171 1.95 3.15 20.90
CA ILE A 171 0.59 3.55 21.33
C ILE A 171 0.16 2.86 22.63
N SER A 172 0.69 1.68 22.92
CA SER A 172 0.30 0.88 24.10
C SER A 172 1.14 1.17 25.33
N THR A 173 2.31 1.80 25.15
CA THR A 173 3.23 2.12 26.23
C THR A 173 3.26 3.62 26.49
N GLN A 174 3.32 4.00 27.77
CA GLN A 174 3.54 5.39 28.12
C GLN A 174 4.97 5.79 27.70
N PRO A 175 5.18 6.95 27.06
CA PRO A 175 6.53 7.45 26.79
C PRO A 175 7.30 7.59 28.10
N MET A 176 8.47 6.94 28.17
CA MET A 176 9.35 7.08 29.32
C MET A 176 9.90 8.51 29.34
N PRO A 177 9.80 9.25 30.46
CA PRO A 177 10.37 10.58 30.56
C PRO A 177 11.89 10.51 30.32
N MET A 178 12.41 11.50 29.59
CA MET A 178 13.85 11.63 29.37
C MET A 178 14.55 11.79 30.72
N ALA A 179 15.66 11.06 30.90
CA ALA A 179 16.46 11.19 32.11
C ALA A 179 16.94 12.65 32.26
N PRO A 180 16.94 13.20 33.49
CA PRO A 180 17.47 14.53 33.71
C PRO A 180 18.96 14.59 33.31
N PRO A 181 19.47 15.77 32.90
CA PRO A 181 20.87 15.91 32.53
C PRO A 181 21.76 15.54 33.73
N GLN A 182 22.73 14.66 33.50
CA GLN A 182 23.72 14.32 34.52
C GLN A 182 24.84 15.35 34.54
N ASN A 183 25.20 15.79 35.75
CA ASN A 183 26.32 16.69 35.93
C ASN A 183 27.65 15.95 35.73
N VAL A 184 28.37 16.26 34.66
CA VAL A 184 29.68 15.66 34.32
C VAL A 184 30.86 16.34 35.01
N ASN A 185 30.63 17.40 35.79
CA ASN A 185 31.70 18.19 36.39
C ASN A 185 32.31 17.49 37.61
N SER A 186 33.64 17.33 37.62
CA SER A 186 34.37 16.73 38.74
C SER A 186 34.52 17.62 39.97
N LYS A 187 34.09 18.89 39.93
CA LYS A 187 34.25 19.83 41.07
C LYS A 187 33.63 19.31 42.38
N GLY A 188 32.47 18.67 42.34
CA GLY A 188 31.81 18.10 43.53
C GLY A 188 32.50 16.83 44.06
N GLN A 189 33.11 16.05 43.16
CA GLN A 189 33.82 14.80 43.51
C GLN A 189 35.20 15.05 44.14
N ARG A 190 35.73 16.29 44.04
CA ARG A 190 37.02 16.69 44.62
C ARG A 190 36.88 17.47 45.93
N GLN A 191 35.67 17.55 46.50
CA GLN A 191 35.48 18.18 47.80
C GLN A 191 35.90 17.23 48.92
N TYR A 192 36.65 17.76 49.88
CA TYR A 192 37.05 17.00 51.07
C TYR A 192 35.85 16.74 51.98
N ARG A 193 35.89 15.63 52.72
CA ARG A 193 34.88 15.31 53.74
C ARG A 193 34.89 16.37 54.83
N SER A 194 33.72 16.69 55.39
CA SER A 194 33.65 17.55 56.57
C SER A 194 34.28 16.85 57.78
N VAL A 195 34.83 17.63 58.71
CA VAL A 195 35.51 17.09 59.91
C VAL A 195 34.57 16.19 60.71
N THR A 196 33.31 16.58 60.84
CA THR A 196 32.27 15.80 61.53
C THR A 196 32.03 14.44 60.87
N GLN A 197 32.04 14.37 59.54
CA GLN A 197 31.78 13.13 58.81
C GLN A 197 32.96 12.14 58.83
N VAL A 198 34.20 12.65 58.93
CA VAL A 198 35.38 11.82 59.18
C VAL A 198 35.34 11.23 60.61
N LEU A 199 34.90 12.03 61.59
CA LEU A 199 34.82 11.61 62.99
C LEU A 199 33.70 10.59 63.26
N THR A 200 32.57 10.68 62.54
CA THR A 200 31.46 9.74 62.69
C THR A 200 31.58 8.50 61.81
N GLY A 201 32.59 8.42 60.95
CA GLY A 201 32.89 7.23 60.14
C GLY A 201 31.81 6.87 59.11
N GLY A 202 30.96 7.81 58.71
CA GLY A 202 29.89 7.56 57.75
C GLY A 202 30.40 7.47 56.31
N ASP A 203 29.97 6.43 55.60
CA ASP A 203 30.18 6.31 54.16
C ASP A 203 29.19 7.18 53.37
N LEU A 204 29.60 7.59 52.16
CA LEU A 204 28.81 8.39 51.23
C LEU A 204 27.83 7.54 50.45
#